data_AF-A0A6M3L146-F1
#
_entry.id   AF-A0A6M3L146-F1
#
_cell.length_a   1.000
_cell.length_b   1.000
_cell.length_c   1.000
_cell.angle_alpha   90.00
_cell.angle_beta   90.00
_cell.angle_gamma   90.00
#
_symmetry.space_group_name_H-M   'P 1'
#
loop_
_entity.id
_entity.type
_entity.pdbx_description
1 polymer ?
#
loop_
_entity_poly.entity_id
_entity_poly.type
_entity_poly.pdbx_seq_one_letter_code
_entity_poly.pdbx_strand_id
1 'polypeptide(L)'
;MGLTIRVAYARIIIEMKIYKITNIKNSKIYVGKDTHDDPNYFGSGLLITRAIKKYGKDKFKKEILESCTTLAELDKQELYWIQTLNCLNPNGYNILLGSVGGDTFTNNPNKEIIREKYATAAKMRVGELNTFFSKTHNETTKRKIALANSSREHTMDCQCASCRSKRGEMTNGMQGRHHTEDSIRKMKANRPDYSGDKNPNYKDGKRVKNI
;
A
#
# COMPACT_ATOMS: atom_id res chain seq x y z
N MET A 1 -18.66 -27.61 -58.74
CA MET A 1 -19.43 -27.21 -57.53
C MET A 1 -18.42 -26.80 -56.46
N GLY A 2 -18.26 -25.50 -56.22
CA GLY A 2 -17.32 -24.99 -55.21
C GLY A 2 -17.96 -25.05 -53.82
N LEU A 3 -17.37 -25.84 -52.91
CA LEU A 3 -17.71 -25.79 -51.49
C LEU A 3 -17.06 -24.55 -50.88
N THR A 4 -17.86 -23.53 -50.58
CA THR A 4 -17.47 -22.41 -49.75
C THR A 4 -17.41 -22.86 -48.29
N ILE A 5 -16.21 -23.03 -47.76
CA ILE A 5 -15.96 -23.29 -46.34
C ILE A 5 -16.30 -22.00 -45.58
N ARG A 6 -17.48 -21.95 -44.97
CA ARG A 6 -17.85 -20.91 -44.00
C ARG A 6 -17.12 -21.21 -42.68
N VAL A 7 -16.00 -20.52 -42.44
CA VAL A 7 -15.37 -20.48 -41.12
C VAL A 7 -16.28 -19.67 -40.20
N ALA A 8 -17.03 -20.35 -39.35
CA ALA A 8 -17.82 -19.72 -38.31
C ALA A 8 -16.89 -19.22 -37.20
N TYR A 9 -16.57 -17.92 -37.21
CA TYR A 9 -15.96 -17.27 -36.06
C TYR A 9 -16.99 -17.24 -34.93
N ALA A 10 -16.94 -18.21 -34.03
CA ALA A 10 -17.66 -18.15 -32.77
C ALA A 10 -17.15 -16.92 -32.01
N ARG A 11 -17.96 -15.87 -31.96
CA ARG A 11 -17.70 -14.70 -31.10
C ARG A 11 -17.75 -15.21 -29.66
N ILE A 12 -16.59 -15.35 -29.03
CA ILE A 12 -16.50 -15.55 -27.58
C ILE A 12 -17.02 -14.26 -26.94
N ILE A 13 -18.28 -14.29 -26.49
CA ILE A 13 -18.83 -13.22 -25.67
C ILE A 13 -18.20 -13.37 -24.29
N ILE A 14 -17.34 -12.42 -23.91
CA ILE A 14 -16.79 -12.35 -22.56
C ILE A 14 -17.87 -11.70 -21.70
N GLU A 15 -18.52 -12.49 -20.84
CA GLU A 15 -19.48 -11.97 -19.86
C GLU A 15 -18.71 -11.27 -18.74
N MET A 16 -18.97 -9.97 -18.59
CA MET A 16 -18.39 -9.15 -17.53
C MET A 16 -19.45 -8.94 -16.44
N LYS A 17 -19.08 -8.95 -15.18
CA LYS A 17 -20.05 -8.95 -14.07
C LYS A 17 -19.87 -7.76 -13.15
N ILE A 18 -20.98 -7.14 -12.77
CA ILE A 18 -21.06 -6.25 -11.61
C ILE A 18 -21.39 -7.09 -10.39
N TYR A 19 -20.65 -6.88 -9.31
CA TYR A 19 -20.85 -7.58 -8.06
C TYR A 19 -20.89 -6.63 -6.88
N LYS A 20 -21.54 -7.09 -5.82
CA LYS A 20 -21.64 -6.46 -4.52
C LYS A 20 -20.93 -7.32 -3.50
N ILE A 21 -20.16 -6.69 -2.62
CA ILE A 21 -19.56 -7.32 -1.47
C ILE A 21 -20.10 -6.66 -0.21
N THR A 22 -20.68 -7.46 0.67
CA THR A 22 -21.21 -6.99 1.96
C THR A 22 -20.34 -7.51 3.08
N ASN A 23 -19.87 -6.61 3.95
CA ASN A 23 -19.22 -7.00 5.19
C ASN A 23 -20.28 -7.35 6.24
N ILE A 24 -20.25 -8.60 6.71
CA ILE A 24 -21.25 -9.13 7.65
C ILE A 24 -21.16 -8.45 9.03
N LYS A 25 -19.98 -7.93 9.42
CA LYS A 25 -19.77 -7.33 10.75
C LYS A 25 -20.31 -5.91 10.89
N ASN A 26 -20.36 -5.13 9.81
CA ASN A 26 -20.73 -3.70 9.88
C ASN A 26 -21.71 -3.29 8.78
N SER A 27 -22.20 -4.24 8.00
CA SER A 27 -23.16 -4.06 6.90
C SER A 27 -22.70 -3.09 5.80
N LYS A 28 -21.43 -2.70 5.77
CA LYS A 28 -20.89 -1.85 4.70
C LYS A 28 -20.78 -2.62 3.39
N ILE A 29 -21.04 -1.91 2.31
CA ILE A 29 -21.10 -2.45 0.95
C ILE A 29 -19.92 -1.94 0.12
N TYR A 30 -19.43 -2.79 -0.77
CA TYR A 30 -18.56 -2.43 -1.89
C TYR A 30 -19.23 -2.90 -3.19
N VAL A 31 -19.23 -2.07 -4.22
CA VAL A 31 -19.61 -2.46 -5.58
C VAL A 31 -18.35 -2.42 -6.43
N GLY A 32 -18.15 -3.46 -7.23
CA GLY A 32 -17.06 -3.52 -8.18
C GLY A 32 -17.46 -4.29 -9.44
N LYS A 33 -16.58 -4.23 -10.43
CA LYS A 33 -16.73 -4.92 -11.71
C LYS A 33 -15.65 -5.98 -11.90
N ASP A 34 -16.01 -7.04 -12.61
CA ASP A 34 -15.14 -8.15 -12.98
C ASP A 34 -15.21 -8.37 -14.50
N THR A 35 -14.09 -8.19 -15.18
CA THR A 35 -14.02 -8.38 -16.64
C THR A 35 -13.56 -9.78 -17.05
N HIS A 36 -13.22 -10.64 -16.08
CA HIS A 36 -12.65 -11.97 -16.31
C HIS A 36 -13.47 -13.10 -15.65
N ASP A 37 -14.60 -12.76 -15.03
CA ASP A 37 -15.48 -13.67 -14.30
C ASP A 37 -14.74 -14.53 -13.26
N ASP A 38 -13.87 -13.91 -12.46
CA ASP A 38 -13.17 -14.62 -11.38
C ASP A 38 -14.05 -14.68 -10.11
N PRO A 39 -14.56 -15.87 -9.72
CA PRO A 39 -15.38 -16.00 -8.52
C PRO A 39 -14.62 -15.58 -7.25
N ASN A 40 -13.28 -15.68 -7.25
CA ASN A 40 -12.44 -15.36 -6.11
C ASN A 40 -11.99 -13.89 -6.04
N TYR A 41 -12.28 -13.08 -7.06
CA TYR A 41 -11.93 -11.66 -7.12
C TYR A 41 -12.86 -10.80 -6.26
N PHE A 42 -12.29 -10.03 -5.32
CA PHE A 42 -13.03 -9.19 -4.37
C PHE A 42 -12.76 -7.68 -4.58
N GLY A 43 -12.24 -7.34 -5.75
CA GLY A 43 -11.90 -5.96 -6.11
C GLY A 43 -10.48 -5.56 -5.73
N SER A 44 -10.02 -4.49 -6.37
CA SER A 44 -8.72 -3.85 -6.15
C SER A 44 -8.83 -2.55 -5.33
N GLY A 45 -10.04 -2.20 -4.87
CA GLY A 45 -10.27 -0.98 -4.12
C GLY A 45 -9.48 -0.92 -2.80
N LEU A 46 -8.92 0.25 -2.50
CA LEU A 46 -8.06 0.45 -1.32
C LEU A 46 -8.77 0.12 0.00
N LEU A 47 -10.02 0.60 0.19
CA LEU A 47 -10.75 0.38 1.44
C LEU A 47 -11.24 -1.06 1.59
N ILE A 48 -11.76 -1.67 0.52
CA ILE A 48 -12.19 -3.08 0.57
C ILE A 48 -11.02 -4.02 0.84
N THR A 49 -9.86 -3.79 0.20
CA THR A 49 -8.64 -4.58 0.43
C THR A 49 -8.17 -4.47 1.90
N ARG A 50 -8.18 -3.26 2.46
CA ARG A 50 -7.86 -3.04 3.88
C ARG A 50 -8.88 -3.70 4.80
N ALA A 51 -10.17 -3.65 4.46
CA ALA A 51 -11.23 -4.26 5.24
C ALA A 51 -11.14 -5.79 5.24
N ILE A 52 -10.89 -6.41 4.09
CA ILE A 52 -10.66 -7.86 3.95
C ILE A 52 -9.45 -8.27 4.79
N LYS A 53 -8.36 -7.52 4.72
CA LYS A 53 -7.18 -7.76 5.55
C LYS A 53 -7.48 -7.65 7.05
N LYS A 54 -8.34 -6.71 7.46
CA LYS A 54 -8.68 -6.47 8.87
C LYS A 54 -9.62 -7.52 9.44
N TYR A 55 -10.63 -7.94 8.67
CA TYR A 55 -11.72 -8.77 9.19
C TYR A 55 -11.65 -10.24 8.76
N GLY A 56 -10.85 -10.57 7.74
CA GLY A 56 -10.84 -11.88 7.09
C GLY A 56 -11.82 -11.96 5.92
N LYS A 57 -11.47 -12.72 4.86
CA LYS A 57 -12.30 -12.88 3.65
C LYS A 57 -13.63 -13.57 3.95
N ASP A 58 -13.68 -14.43 4.96
CA ASP A 58 -14.86 -15.16 5.46
C ASP A 58 -15.95 -14.23 6.03
N LYS A 59 -15.59 -12.98 6.38
CA LYS A 59 -16.55 -11.97 6.87
C LYS A 59 -17.20 -11.15 5.76
N PHE A 60 -16.99 -11.52 4.50
CA PHE A 60 -17.54 -10.85 3.34
C PHE A 60 -18.35 -11.81 2.48
N LYS A 61 -19.54 -11.37 2.06
CA LYS A 61 -20.40 -12.08 1.11
C LYS A 61 -20.33 -11.39 -0.24
N LYS A 62 -19.97 -12.11 -1.30
CA LYS A 62 -20.01 -11.64 -2.70
C LYS A 62 -21.32 -12.07 -3.34
N GLU A 63 -21.99 -11.15 -4.01
CA GLU A 63 -23.25 -11.35 -4.73
C GLU A 63 -23.12 -10.73 -6.13
N ILE A 64 -23.50 -11.44 -7.19
CA ILE A 64 -23.53 -10.86 -8.54
C ILE A 64 -24.81 -10.02 -8.67
N LEU A 65 -24.66 -8.78 -9.10
CA LEU A 65 -25.79 -7.86 -9.33
C LEU A 65 -26.26 -7.94 -10.78
N GLU A 66 -25.32 -7.98 -11.73
CA GLU A 66 -25.64 -7.84 -13.15
C GLU A 66 -24.52 -8.39 -14.03
N SER A 67 -24.87 -8.89 -15.22
CA SER A 67 -23.92 -9.26 -16.27
C SER A 67 -24.04 -8.30 -17.44
N CYS A 68 -22.91 -7.83 -17.96
CA CYS A 68 -22.81 -6.88 -19.07
C CYS A 68 -21.97 -7.48 -20.18
N THR A 69 -22.25 -7.08 -21.42
CA THR A 69 -21.52 -7.58 -22.61
C THR A 69 -20.57 -6.55 -23.20
N THR A 70 -20.68 -5.28 -22.78
CA THR A 70 -19.80 -4.19 -23.22
C THR A 70 -19.19 -3.45 -22.03
N LEU A 71 -17.98 -2.92 -22.20
CA LEU A 71 -17.32 -2.12 -21.15
C LEU A 71 -18.10 -0.82 -20.83
N ALA A 72 -18.71 -0.20 -21.84
CA ALA A 72 -19.50 1.01 -21.64
C ALA A 72 -20.74 0.76 -20.78
N GLU A 73 -21.42 -0.37 -21.00
CA GLU A 73 -22.52 -0.81 -20.15
C GLU A 73 -22.04 -1.14 -18.74
N LEU A 74 -20.93 -1.87 -18.62
CA LEU A 74 -20.32 -2.22 -17.33
C LEU A 74 -20.01 -0.98 -16.49
N ASP A 75 -19.41 0.05 -17.09
CA ASP A 75 -19.06 1.30 -16.40
C ASP A 75 -20.31 2.08 -15.96
N LYS A 76 -21.33 2.12 -16.82
CA LYS A 76 -22.61 2.76 -16.52
C LYS A 76 -23.34 2.05 -15.36
N GLN A 77 -23.39 0.72 -15.39
CA GLN A 77 -24.05 -0.06 -14.35
C GLN A 77 -23.29 -0.03 -13.03
N GLU A 78 -21.94 -0.03 -13.06
CA GLU A 78 -21.14 0.18 -11.85
C GLU A 78 -21.50 1.51 -11.18
N LEU A 79 -21.55 2.61 -11.95
CA LEU A 79 -21.95 3.92 -11.43
C LEU A 79 -23.35 3.91 -10.83
N TYR A 80 -24.32 3.31 -11.57
CA TYR A 80 -25.71 3.19 -11.12
C TYR A 80 -25.82 2.45 -9.79
N TRP A 81 -25.15 1.30 -9.65
CA TRP A 81 -25.21 0.48 -8.44
C TRP A 81 -24.50 1.14 -7.25
N ILE A 82 -23.37 1.84 -7.48
CA ILE A 82 -22.69 2.58 -6.41
C ILE A 82 -23.60 3.66 -5.82
N GLN A 83 -24.31 4.39 -6.69
CA GLN A 83 -25.25 5.44 -6.27
C GLN A 83 -26.47 4.84 -5.57
N THR A 84 -27.08 3.84 -6.20
CA THR A 84 -28.31 3.19 -5.71
C THR A 84 -28.11 2.55 -4.34
N LEU A 85 -26.95 1.92 -4.11
CA LEU A 85 -26.64 1.24 -2.85
C LEU A 85 -25.94 2.15 -1.82
N ASN A 86 -25.71 3.43 -2.14
CA ASN A 86 -25.03 4.39 -1.27
C ASN A 86 -23.73 3.81 -0.65
N CYS A 87 -22.92 3.15 -1.47
CA CYS A 87 -21.75 2.40 -0.98
C CYS A 87 -20.45 3.22 -1.00
N LEU A 88 -20.56 4.55 -1.13
CA LEU A 88 -19.44 5.47 -0.96
C LEU A 88 -19.06 5.61 0.51
N ASN A 89 -17.77 5.80 0.78
CA ASN A 89 -17.29 6.16 2.11
C ASN A 89 -17.94 7.50 2.55
N PRO A 90 -18.54 7.59 3.74
CA PRO A 90 -18.38 6.71 4.91
C PRO A 90 -19.31 5.48 5.00
N ASN A 91 -20.34 5.41 4.18
CA ASN A 91 -21.40 4.39 4.26
C ASN A 91 -20.98 3.03 3.69
N GLY A 92 -20.08 3.01 2.72
CA GLY A 92 -19.49 1.79 2.16
C GLY A 92 -17.97 1.87 1.98
N TYR A 93 -17.45 1.05 1.06
CA TYR A 93 -16.01 0.93 0.77
C TYR A 93 -15.59 1.56 -0.56
N ASN A 94 -16.52 2.01 -1.40
CA ASN A 94 -16.17 2.74 -2.61
C ASN A 94 -15.66 4.15 -2.22
N ILE A 95 -14.58 4.62 -2.85
CA ILE A 95 -14.00 5.93 -2.55
C ILE A 95 -14.59 7.00 -3.48
N LEU A 96 -14.82 6.63 -4.74
CA LEU A 96 -15.31 7.50 -5.79
C LEU A 96 -16.46 6.82 -6.52
N LEU A 97 -17.24 7.65 -7.22
CA LEU A 97 -18.27 7.20 -8.15
C LEU A 97 -17.60 6.60 -9.40
N GLY A 98 -17.86 5.32 -9.65
CA GLY A 98 -17.31 4.57 -10.78
C GLY A 98 -15.79 4.28 -10.70
N SER A 99 -15.30 3.54 -11.69
CA SER A 99 -13.89 3.15 -11.82
C SER A 99 -12.98 4.23 -12.42
N VAL A 100 -13.04 5.50 -11.98
CA VAL A 100 -11.93 6.44 -12.24
C VAL A 100 -10.73 6.13 -11.32
N GLY A 101 -10.43 4.84 -11.18
CA GLY A 101 -9.32 4.27 -10.46
C GLY A 101 -8.29 3.80 -11.47
N GLY A 102 -7.27 4.63 -11.66
CA GLY A 102 -6.22 4.44 -12.64
C GLY A 102 -5.25 5.60 -12.58
N ASP A 103 -4.29 5.63 -13.50
CA ASP A 103 -3.32 6.70 -13.64
C ASP A 103 -3.99 8.02 -14.05
N THR A 104 -4.47 8.76 -13.06
CA THR A 104 -5.07 10.09 -13.19
C THR A 104 -4.02 11.19 -13.34
N PHE A 105 -2.73 10.81 -13.43
CA PHE A 105 -1.62 11.73 -13.55
C PHE A 105 -1.04 11.76 -14.98
N THR A 106 -0.84 10.61 -15.62
CA THR A 106 -0.11 10.54 -16.90
C THR A 106 -0.76 11.31 -18.03
N ASN A 107 -2.09 11.24 -18.15
CA ASN A 107 -2.87 11.93 -19.19
C ASN A 107 -3.62 13.17 -18.65
N ASN A 108 -3.25 13.66 -17.48
CA ASN A 108 -3.91 14.82 -16.89
C ASN A 108 -3.48 16.10 -17.64
N PRO A 109 -4.41 16.97 -18.10
CA PRO A 109 -4.05 18.24 -18.73
C PRO A 109 -3.21 19.15 -17.81
N ASN A 110 -3.36 19.01 -16.49
CA ASN A 110 -2.64 19.80 -15.49
C ASN A 110 -1.44 19.05 -14.87
N LYS A 111 -0.93 18.02 -15.53
CA LYS A 111 0.14 17.15 -15.01
C LYS A 111 1.37 17.91 -14.53
N GLU A 112 1.84 18.90 -15.30
CA GLU A 112 3.03 19.66 -14.94
C GLU A 112 2.83 20.52 -13.68
N ILE A 113 1.66 21.14 -13.53
CA ILE A 113 1.30 21.90 -12.31
C ILE A 113 1.31 20.98 -11.09
N ILE A 114 0.73 19.78 -11.22
CA ILE A 114 0.71 18.78 -10.14
C ILE A 114 2.13 18.32 -9.80
N ARG A 115 2.97 18.09 -10.83
CA ARG A 115 4.37 17.66 -10.68
C ARG A 115 5.19 18.71 -9.92
N GLU A 116 5.06 19.97 -10.31
CA GLU A 116 5.75 21.09 -9.66
C GLU A 116 5.33 21.25 -8.21
N LYS A 117 4.02 21.15 -7.93
CA LYS A 117 3.49 21.16 -6.55
C LYS A 117 4.08 20.05 -5.69
N TYR A 118 4.25 18.84 -6.24
CA TYR A 118 4.89 17.75 -5.50
C TYR A 118 6.40 17.96 -5.33
N ALA A 119 7.07 18.49 -6.34
CA ALA A 119 8.50 18.78 -6.28
C ALA A 119 8.82 19.87 -5.24
N THR A 120 8.04 20.95 -5.22
CA THR A 120 8.17 22.03 -4.22
C THR A 120 7.94 21.52 -2.81
N ALA A 121 6.85 20.76 -2.59
CA ALA A 121 6.58 20.14 -1.29
C ALA A 121 7.69 19.17 -0.83
N ALA A 122 8.33 18.45 -1.77
CA ALA A 122 9.46 17.58 -1.45
C ALA A 122 10.71 18.37 -1.03
N LYS A 123 11.02 19.48 -1.71
CA LYS A 123 12.13 20.38 -1.35
C LYS A 123 11.96 20.97 0.05
N MET A 124 10.73 21.33 0.43
CA MET A 124 10.43 21.85 1.78
C MET A 124 10.67 20.85 2.92
N ARG A 125 10.84 19.56 2.62
CA ARG A 125 11.09 18.52 3.64
C ARG A 125 12.57 18.25 3.89
N VAL A 126 13.47 18.82 3.10
CA VAL A 126 14.91 18.51 3.13
C VAL A 126 15.74 19.79 3.25
N GLY A 127 16.93 19.66 3.85
CA GLY A 127 17.85 20.78 4.01
C GLY A 127 17.26 21.93 4.83
N GLU A 128 17.78 23.14 4.59
CA GLU A 128 17.45 24.36 5.34
C GLU A 128 15.98 24.77 5.27
N LEU A 129 15.27 24.37 4.21
CA LEU A 129 13.84 24.65 4.05
C LEU A 129 12.96 23.85 5.00
N ASN A 130 13.47 22.74 5.55
CA ASN A 130 12.75 21.98 6.56
C ASN A 130 12.65 22.81 7.84
N THR A 131 11.44 22.98 8.36
CA THR A 131 11.17 23.75 9.58
C THR A 131 11.88 23.20 10.83
N PHE A 132 12.28 21.93 10.78
CA PHE A 132 13.07 21.23 11.80
C PHE A 132 14.56 21.15 11.47
N PHE A 133 15.03 21.79 10.40
CA PHE A 133 16.46 21.85 10.08
C PHE A 133 17.22 22.50 11.23
N SER A 134 18.31 21.84 11.66
CA SER A 134 19.15 22.24 12.79
C SER A 134 18.43 22.36 14.14
N LYS A 135 17.18 21.89 14.27
CA LYS A 135 16.47 21.86 15.56
C LYS A 135 16.62 20.49 16.21
N THR A 136 16.86 20.47 17.51
CA THR A 136 16.87 19.25 18.32
C THR A 136 15.71 19.27 19.31
N HIS A 137 15.09 18.11 19.53
CA HIS A 137 14.07 17.99 20.58
C HIS A 137 14.70 18.17 21.95
N ASN A 138 13.99 18.80 22.88
CA ASN A 138 14.42 18.85 24.28
C ASN A 138 14.41 17.45 24.92
N GLU A 139 15.19 17.28 25.98
CA GLU A 139 15.34 15.98 26.66
C GLU A 139 14.00 15.43 27.20
N THR A 140 13.11 16.31 27.65
CA THR A 140 11.79 15.92 28.14
C THR A 140 10.92 15.32 27.03
N THR A 141 10.96 15.89 25.82
CA THR A 141 10.25 15.36 24.65
C THR A 141 10.88 14.05 24.17
N LYS A 142 12.21 13.96 24.14
CA LYS A 142 12.90 12.71 23.81
C LYS A 142 12.48 11.58 24.75
N ARG A 143 12.41 11.84 26.06
CA ARG A 143 11.93 10.85 27.05
C ARG A 143 10.48 10.44 26.82
N LYS A 144 9.57 11.38 26.52
CA LYS A 144 8.17 11.07 26.21
C LYS A 144 8.05 10.17 24.98
N ILE A 145 8.81 10.47 23.92
CA ILE A 145 8.85 9.64 22.70
C ILE A 145 9.42 8.25 23.01
N ALA A 146 10.50 8.17 23.78
CA ALA A 146 11.11 6.91 24.17
C ALA A 146 10.12 6.03 24.98
N LEU A 147 9.42 6.61 25.95
CA LEU A 147 8.41 5.92 26.75
C LEU A 147 7.23 5.43 25.89
N ALA A 148 6.76 6.26 24.95
CA ALA A 148 5.69 5.88 24.03
C ALA A 148 6.11 4.78 23.04
N ASN A 149 7.41 4.63 22.77
CA ASN A 149 7.95 3.57 21.93
C ASN A 149 8.26 2.30 22.73
N SER A 150 8.67 2.41 24.00
CA SER A 150 8.96 1.24 24.84
C SER A 150 7.72 0.41 25.15
N SER A 151 6.54 1.04 25.16
CA SER A 151 5.25 0.35 25.33
C SER A 151 4.69 -0.25 24.04
N ARG A 152 5.33 -0.03 22.89
CA ARG A 152 4.91 -0.64 21.63
C ARG A 152 5.49 -2.04 21.53
N GLU A 153 4.69 -3.03 21.88
CA GLU A 153 5.02 -4.41 21.58
C GLU A 153 4.80 -4.70 20.10
N HIS A 154 5.83 -5.24 19.45
CA HIS A 154 5.69 -5.80 18.12
C HIS A 154 4.97 -7.14 18.25
N THR A 155 3.69 -7.20 17.88
CA THR A 155 2.94 -8.45 17.81
C THR A 155 3.58 -9.39 16.76
N MET A 156 3.56 -10.70 16.99
CA MET A 156 4.03 -11.69 15.99
C MET A 156 3.31 -11.54 14.63
N ASP A 157 2.08 -11.02 14.65
CA ASP A 157 1.27 -10.75 13.46
C ASP A 157 1.69 -9.46 12.70
N CYS A 158 2.75 -8.77 13.14
CA CYS A 158 3.20 -7.56 12.46
C CYS A 158 3.71 -7.87 11.05
N GLN A 159 3.00 -7.34 10.05
CA GLN A 159 3.33 -7.51 8.63
C GLN A 159 4.15 -6.35 8.04
N CYS A 160 4.82 -5.54 8.88
CA CYS A 160 5.68 -4.47 8.37
C CYS A 160 6.87 -5.06 7.61
N ALA A 161 7.37 -4.33 6.60
CA ALA A 161 8.45 -4.81 5.74
C ALA A 161 9.71 -5.23 6.54
N SER A 162 10.02 -4.50 7.62
CA SER A 162 11.17 -4.83 8.48
C SER A 162 11.02 -6.20 9.16
N CYS A 163 9.87 -6.48 9.78
CA CYS A 163 9.60 -7.77 10.42
C CYS A 163 9.59 -8.92 9.40
N ARG A 164 8.90 -8.73 8.26
CA ARG A 164 8.85 -9.72 7.19
C ARG A 164 10.23 -10.03 6.62
N SER A 165 11.08 -9.02 6.48
CA SER A 165 12.46 -9.20 6.05
C SER A 165 13.31 -9.94 7.08
N LYS A 166 13.16 -9.64 8.38
CA LYS A 166 13.84 -10.38 9.46
C LYS A 166 13.42 -11.86 9.51
N ARG A 167 12.16 -12.16 9.20
CA ARG A 167 11.63 -13.53 9.10
C ARG A 167 12.01 -14.25 7.78
N GLY A 168 12.69 -13.58 6.87
CA GLY A 168 13.07 -14.15 5.56
C GLY A 168 11.93 -14.24 4.55
N GLU A 169 10.77 -13.64 4.83
CA GLU A 169 9.61 -13.64 3.92
C GLU A 169 9.75 -12.65 2.77
N MET A 170 10.74 -11.74 2.83
CA MET A 170 11.07 -10.80 1.75
C MET A 170 12.52 -10.35 1.83
N THR A 171 13.07 -9.94 0.68
CA THR A 171 14.39 -9.33 0.62
C THR A 171 14.36 -7.91 1.19
N ASN A 172 15.41 -7.54 1.92
CA ASN A 172 15.59 -6.14 2.32
C ASN A 172 16.02 -5.34 1.09
N GLY A 173 15.44 -4.16 0.86
CA GLY A 173 15.83 -3.27 -0.24
C GLY A 173 17.30 -2.81 -0.21
N MET A 174 18.02 -3.08 0.88
CA MET A 174 19.46 -2.84 1.04
C MET A 174 20.33 -4.04 0.64
N GLN A 175 19.74 -5.20 0.32
CA GLN A 175 20.49 -6.38 -0.08
C GLN A 175 21.25 -6.10 -1.39
N GLY A 176 22.57 -6.36 -1.40
CA GLY A 176 23.45 -6.09 -2.53
C GLY A 176 23.86 -4.63 -2.72
N ARG A 177 23.43 -3.71 -1.86
CA ARG A 177 23.89 -2.31 -1.88
C ARG A 177 25.14 -2.17 -1.02
N HIS A 178 26.22 -1.66 -1.61
CA HIS A 178 27.46 -1.32 -0.88
C HIS A 178 27.65 0.20 -0.87
N HIS A 179 28.14 0.71 0.26
CA HIS A 179 28.56 2.11 0.34
C HIS A 179 29.77 2.35 -0.56
N THR A 180 29.86 3.55 -1.14
CA THR A 180 31.07 3.98 -1.86
C THR A 180 32.26 4.04 -0.89
N GLU A 181 33.46 3.83 -1.41
CA GLU A 181 34.69 3.86 -0.61
C GLU A 181 34.85 5.18 0.16
N ASP A 182 34.50 6.30 -0.48
CA ASP A 182 34.50 7.63 0.14
C ASP A 182 33.54 7.73 1.32
N SER A 183 32.35 7.16 1.20
CA SER A 183 31.38 7.13 2.30
C SER A 183 31.89 6.26 3.44
N ILE A 184 32.48 5.11 3.12
CA ILE A 184 33.09 4.22 4.12
C ILE A 184 34.22 4.94 4.87
N ARG A 185 35.07 5.67 4.15
CA ARG A 185 36.17 6.46 4.73
C ARG A 185 35.66 7.55 5.67
N LYS A 186 34.64 8.32 5.27
CA LYS A 186 34.01 9.34 6.13
C LYS A 186 33.39 8.74 7.39
N MET A 187 32.74 7.58 7.27
CA MET A 187 32.19 6.85 8.43
C MET A 187 33.29 6.34 9.38
N LYS A 188 34.41 5.86 8.84
CA LYS A 188 35.57 5.43 9.65
C LYS A 188 36.20 6.59 10.40
N ALA A 189 36.36 7.75 9.76
CA ALA A 189 36.96 8.94 10.37
C ALA A 189 36.14 9.48 11.56
N ASN A 190 34.81 9.37 11.51
CA ASN A 190 33.92 9.82 12.57
C ASN A 190 33.61 8.75 13.63
N ARG A 191 34.21 7.55 13.53
CA ARG A 191 33.93 6.47 14.46
C ARG A 191 34.73 6.69 15.76
N PRO A 192 34.08 6.72 16.94
CA PRO A 192 34.79 6.72 18.22
C PRO A 192 35.70 5.49 18.35
N ASP A 193 36.81 5.65 19.08
CA ASP A 193 37.67 4.53 19.43
C ASP A 193 36.93 3.59 20.41
N TYR A 194 36.67 2.36 19.96
CA TYR A 194 36.02 1.31 20.73
C TYR A 194 37.01 0.19 21.11
N SER A 195 38.30 0.49 21.22
CA SER A 195 39.30 -0.45 21.71
C SER A 195 39.16 -0.70 23.22
N GLY A 196 39.26 -1.97 23.64
CA GLY A 196 39.23 -2.39 25.04
C GLY A 196 38.06 -1.82 25.83
N ASP A 197 38.37 -1.15 26.94
CA ASP A 197 37.41 -0.59 27.89
C ASP A 197 36.65 0.64 27.37
N LYS A 198 37.07 1.21 26.23
CA LYS A 198 36.30 2.27 25.55
C LYS A 198 35.07 1.73 24.83
N ASN A 199 34.96 0.41 24.68
CA ASN A 199 33.76 -0.22 24.17
C ASN A 199 32.69 -0.25 25.28
N PRO A 200 31.52 0.38 25.09
CA PRO A 200 30.45 0.37 26.10
C PRO A 200 29.90 -1.04 26.39
N ASN A 201 30.21 -2.02 25.54
CA ASN A 201 29.89 -3.43 25.76
C ASN A 201 31.06 -4.24 26.35
N TYR A 202 32.17 -3.60 26.75
CA TYR A 202 33.22 -4.22 27.56
C TYR A 202 32.98 -3.87 29.03
N LYS A 203 32.87 -4.88 29.88
CA LYS A 203 32.87 -4.74 31.34
C LYS A 203 33.78 -5.80 31.92
N ASP A 204 34.57 -5.44 32.92
CA ASP A 204 35.46 -6.36 33.65
C ASP A 204 36.38 -7.18 32.72
N GLY A 205 36.96 -6.52 31.71
CA GLY A 205 37.88 -7.15 30.75
C GLY A 205 37.22 -8.16 29.80
N LYS A 206 35.88 -8.23 29.75
CA LYS A 206 35.15 -9.11 28.83
C LYS A 206 34.07 -8.36 28.07
N ARG A 207 33.87 -8.75 26.81
CA ARG A 207 32.77 -8.26 25.98
C ARG A 207 31.46 -8.91 26.44
N VAL A 208 30.60 -8.13 27.05
CA VAL A 208 29.25 -8.54 27.46
C VAL A 208 28.35 -8.46 26.22
N LYS A 209 27.63 -9.55 25.90
CA LYS A 209 26.57 -9.51 24.89
C LYS A 209 25.33 -8.92 25.56
N ASN A 210 24.72 -7.91 24.95
CA ASN A 210 23.39 -7.47 25.35
C ASN A 210 22.42 -8.62 25.01
N ILE A 211 21.84 -9.22 26.05
CA ILE A 211 20.71 -10.15 25.97
C ILE A 211 19.46 -9.36 25.57
#